data_AF-A0A5B6YU72-F1
#
_entry.id   AF-A0A5B6YU72-F1
#
_cell.length_a   1.000
_cell.length_b   1.000
_cell.length_c   1.000
_cell.angle_alpha   90.00
_cell.angle_beta   90.00
_cell.angle_gamma   90.00
#
_symmetry.space_group_name_H-M   'P 1'
#
loop_
_entity.id
_entity.type
_entity.pdbx_description
1 polymer ?
#
loop_
_entity_poly.entity_id
_entity_poly.type
_entity_poly.pdbx_seq_one_letter_code
_entity_poly.pdbx_strand_id
1 'polypeptide(L)'
;FGQYLKNQRPPVSMSQCNYNHVLDFLRYLDQFGKTKVHLQGCVFFGHPDPAGPCTCPLRQAWGSLDALIGRLRAAFEENGGLAETNPFASGAIRVFLREVRDSQAKARGIPYKKKKKKRINQMKATTDDSSSKFPMQTA
;
A
#
# COMPACT_ATOMS: atom_id res chain seq x y z
N PHE A 1 -8.48 16.14 6.60
CA PHE A 1 -9.74 15.54 6.11
C PHE A 1 -10.97 16.33 6.59
N GLY A 2 -11.21 16.48 7.90
CA GLY A 2 -12.36 17.27 8.39
C GLY A 2 -12.47 18.67 7.78
N GLN A 3 -11.35 19.39 7.63
CA GLN A 3 -11.34 20.69 6.94
C GLN A 3 -11.73 20.57 5.45
N TYR A 4 -11.31 19.51 4.76
CA TYR A 4 -11.68 19.27 3.37
C TYR A 4 -13.20 19.07 3.21
N LEU A 5 -13.85 18.36 4.15
CA LEU A 5 -15.30 18.18 4.16
C LEU A 5 -16.05 19.50 4.43
N LYS A 6 -15.56 20.32 5.37
CA LYS A 6 -16.12 21.64 5.67
C LYS A 6 -16.04 22.60 4.48
N ASN A 7 -15.01 22.45 3.65
CA ASN A 7 -14.79 23.28 2.46
C ASN A 7 -15.58 22.82 1.24
N GLN A 8 -16.32 21.70 1.30
CA GLN A 8 -17.21 21.28 0.22
C GLN A 8 -18.37 22.25 0.05
N ARG A 9 -19.00 22.23 -1.13
CA ARG A 9 -20.20 23.02 -1.45
C ARG A 9 -21.31 22.10 -1.96
N PRO A 10 -22.30 21.73 -1.12
CA PRO A 10 -22.48 22.14 0.29
C PRO A 10 -21.46 21.47 1.24
N PRO A 11 -21.20 22.06 2.44
CA PRO A 11 -20.34 21.43 3.45
C PRO A 11 -20.88 20.06 3.87
N VAL A 12 -19.97 19.10 4.06
CA VAL A 12 -20.32 17.71 4.42
C VAL A 12 -19.96 17.46 5.88
N SER A 13 -20.90 16.93 6.66
CA SER A 13 -20.63 16.48 8.03
C SER A 13 -19.96 15.10 8.05
N MET A 14 -19.30 14.73 9.14
CA MET A 14 -18.74 13.38 9.29
C MET A 14 -19.81 12.29 9.23
N SER A 15 -21.04 12.55 9.67
CA SER A 15 -22.16 11.59 9.61
C SER A 15 -22.68 11.33 8.20
N GLN A 16 -22.52 12.29 7.29
CA GLN A 16 -22.88 12.17 5.87
C GLN A 16 -21.69 11.75 5.00
N CYS A 17 -20.50 11.68 5.58
CA CYS A 17 -19.30 11.26 4.89
C CYS A 17 -19.44 9.80 4.44
N ASN A 18 -19.08 9.55 3.19
CA ASN A 18 -19.06 8.23 2.58
C ASN A 18 -17.74 8.06 1.80
N TYR A 19 -17.53 6.87 1.22
CA TYR A 19 -16.29 6.56 0.55
C TYR A 19 -15.98 7.45 -0.66
N ASN A 20 -16.97 8.06 -1.32
CA ASN A 20 -16.73 8.96 -2.46
C ASN A 20 -15.98 10.22 -2.01
N HIS A 21 -16.40 10.83 -0.90
CA HIS A 21 -15.70 11.97 -0.31
C HIS A 21 -14.26 11.64 0.08
N VAL A 22 -14.00 10.39 0.49
CA VAL A 22 -12.64 9.91 0.78
C VAL A 22 -11.83 9.80 -0.51
N LEU A 23 -12.39 9.23 -1.58
CA LEU A 23 -11.70 9.13 -2.87
C LEU A 23 -11.38 10.52 -3.44
N ASP A 24 -12.32 11.45 -3.38
CA ASP A 24 -12.12 12.80 -3.88
C ASP A 24 -11.11 13.56 -3.04
N PHE A 25 -11.08 13.33 -1.72
CA PHE A 25 -10.01 13.84 -0.88
C PHE A 25 -8.64 13.29 -1.28
N LEU A 26 -8.52 11.98 -1.54
CA LEU A 26 -7.24 11.39 -1.96
C LEU A 26 -6.77 11.97 -3.31
N ARG A 27 -7.69 12.21 -4.26
CA ARG A 27 -7.37 12.88 -5.53
C ARG A 27 -6.99 14.34 -5.34
N TYR A 28 -7.67 15.06 -4.45
CA TYR A 28 -7.34 16.43 -4.09
C TYR A 28 -5.90 16.55 -3.56
N LEU A 29 -5.42 15.56 -2.81
CA LEU A 29 -4.05 15.57 -2.29
C LEU A 29 -2.95 15.52 -3.37
N ASP A 30 -3.27 15.06 -4.59
CA ASP A 30 -2.29 15.04 -5.69
C ASP A 30 -1.80 16.45 -6.05
N GLN A 31 -2.59 17.51 -5.78
CA GLN A 31 -2.19 18.91 -5.99
C GLN A 31 -0.96 19.31 -5.14
N PHE A 32 -0.76 18.63 -4.01
CA PHE A 32 0.36 18.84 -3.10
C PHE A 32 1.39 17.70 -3.21
N GLY A 33 1.28 16.89 -4.25
CA GLY A 33 2.16 15.77 -4.52
C GLY A 33 3.59 16.21 -4.80
N LYS A 34 4.55 15.38 -4.39
CA LYS A 34 5.99 15.57 -4.68
C LYS A 34 6.56 14.48 -5.57
N THR A 35 5.81 13.40 -5.79
CA THR A 35 6.27 12.28 -6.61
C THR A 35 5.93 12.54 -8.07
N LYS A 36 6.93 12.56 -8.95
CA LYS A 36 6.71 12.54 -10.39
C LYS A 36 6.15 11.17 -10.79
N VAL A 37 4.96 11.15 -11.42
CA VAL A 37 4.32 9.93 -11.91
C VAL A 37 4.19 10.02 -13.43
N HIS A 38 5.03 9.26 -14.14
CA HIS A 38 5.02 9.24 -15.59
C HIS A 38 3.73 8.63 -16.14
N LEU A 39 3.10 9.31 -17.10
CA LEU A 39 1.91 8.82 -17.79
C LEU A 39 2.29 7.83 -18.90
N GLN A 40 1.35 6.94 -19.24
CA GLN A 40 1.51 6.04 -20.39
C GLN A 40 1.68 6.89 -21.66
N GLY A 41 2.85 6.81 -22.29
CA GLY A 41 3.25 7.67 -23.43
C GLY A 41 4.37 8.67 -23.11
N CYS A 42 4.75 8.83 -21.85
CA CYS A 42 5.99 9.52 -21.50
C CYS A 42 7.21 8.69 -21.89
N VAL A 43 8.23 9.30 -22.48
CA VAL A 43 9.51 8.64 -22.83
C VAL A 43 10.23 8.03 -21.63
N PHE A 44 9.93 8.52 -20.43
CA PHE A 44 10.48 8.04 -19.16
C PHE A 44 9.58 7.02 -18.45
N PHE A 45 8.43 6.66 -19.04
CA PHE A 45 7.56 5.66 -18.44
C PHE A 45 8.28 4.31 -18.37
N GLY A 46 8.37 3.75 -17.16
CA GLY A 46 9.07 2.49 -16.95
C GLY A 46 10.59 2.63 -16.77
N HIS A 47 11.11 3.85 -16.65
CA HIS A 47 12.53 4.09 -16.35
C HIS A 47 12.73 4.45 -14.86
N PRO A 48 13.57 3.71 -14.12
CA PRO A 48 13.78 3.96 -12.68
C PRO A 48 14.59 5.23 -12.39
N ASP A 49 15.43 5.65 -13.33
CA ASP A 49 16.26 6.86 -13.21
C ASP A 49 16.24 7.65 -14.53
N PRO A 50 15.24 8.52 -14.75
CA PRO A 50 15.09 9.26 -15.99
C PRO A 50 16.06 10.44 -16.08
N ALA A 51 16.91 10.44 -17.11
CA ALA A 51 17.97 11.44 -17.31
C ALA A 51 17.48 12.82 -17.83
N GLY A 52 16.19 13.13 -17.77
CA GLY A 52 15.66 14.39 -18.31
C GLY A 52 14.31 14.83 -17.76
N PRO A 53 13.94 16.12 -17.97
CA PRO A 53 12.69 16.67 -17.46
C PRO A 53 11.48 16.18 -18.27
N CYS A 54 10.32 16.07 -17.61
CA CYS A 54 9.04 15.86 -18.29
C CYS A 54 7.88 16.62 -17.63
N THR A 55 6.85 16.83 -18.41
CA THR A 55 5.60 17.51 -18.03
C THR A 55 4.62 16.62 -17.26
N CYS A 56 5.02 15.40 -16.90
CA CYS A 56 4.17 14.50 -16.14
C CYS A 56 3.79 15.12 -14.77
N PRO A 57 2.58 14.84 -14.27
CA PRO A 57 2.09 15.45 -13.05
C PRO A 57 2.89 14.98 -11.83
N LEU A 58 2.93 15.84 -10.82
CA LEU A 58 3.30 15.43 -9.47
C LEU A 58 2.05 14.89 -8.78
N ARG A 59 2.22 13.82 -8.02
CA ARG A 59 1.16 13.13 -7.28
C ARG A 59 1.65 12.70 -5.91
N GLN A 60 0.74 12.29 -5.04
CA GLN A 60 1.12 11.69 -3.77
C GLN A 60 1.78 10.34 -3.99
N ALA A 61 2.80 10.00 -3.21
CA ALA A 61 3.34 8.66 -3.21
C ALA A 61 2.29 7.69 -2.67
N TRP A 62 2.17 6.50 -3.29
CA TRP A 62 1.25 5.47 -2.84
C TRP A 62 1.36 5.19 -1.33
N GLY A 63 2.59 5.04 -0.81
CA GLY A 63 2.81 4.74 0.61
C GLY A 63 2.31 5.85 1.55
N SER A 64 2.34 7.11 1.13
CA SER A 64 1.80 8.23 1.91
C SER A 64 0.28 8.19 1.97
N LEU A 65 -0.39 7.85 0.86
CA LEU A 65 -1.85 7.68 0.82
C LEU A 65 -2.30 6.50 1.68
N ASP A 66 -1.61 5.37 1.58
CA ASP A 66 -1.90 4.16 2.36
C ASP A 66 -1.77 4.41 3.87
N ALA A 67 -0.66 5.03 4.29
CA ALA A 67 -0.45 5.41 5.68
C ALA A 67 -1.50 6.42 6.18
N LEU A 68 -1.91 7.38 5.35
CA LEU A 68 -2.95 8.34 5.70
C LEU A 68 -4.31 7.65 5.90
N ILE A 69 -4.70 6.75 5.01
CA ILE A 69 -5.94 5.98 5.16
C ILE A 69 -5.90 5.10 6.40
N GLY A 70 -4.76 4.48 6.70
CA GLY A 70 -4.56 3.72 7.94
C GLY A 70 -4.83 4.57 9.19
N ARG A 71 -4.25 5.78 9.26
CA ARG A 71 -4.50 6.70 10.37
C ARG A 71 -5.95 7.19 10.44
N LEU A 72 -6.59 7.46 9.30
CA LEU A 72 -7.99 7.91 9.26
C LEU A 72 -8.97 6.81 9.69
N ARG A 73 -8.69 5.54 9.34
CA ARG A 73 -9.47 4.39 9.83
C ARG A 73 -9.40 4.28 11.36
N ALA A 74 -8.18 4.26 11.91
CA ALA A 74 -7.96 4.18 13.34
C ALA A 74 -8.63 5.33 14.09
N ALA A 75 -8.43 6.56 13.61
CA ALA A 75 -9.07 7.74 14.20
C ALA A 75 -10.61 7.66 14.16
N PHE A 76 -11.21 7.10 13.11
CA PHE A 76 -12.67 6.96 13.05
C PHE A 76 -13.20 6.02 14.14
N GLU A 77 -12.53 4.89 14.34
CA GLU A 77 -12.88 3.88 15.36
C GLU A 77 -12.64 4.41 16.79
N GLU A 78 -11.52 5.10 17.02
CA GLU A 78 -11.22 5.76 18.30
C GLU A 78 -12.23 6.85 18.68
N ASN A 79 -12.90 7.46 17.70
CA ASN A 79 -13.97 8.44 17.91
C ASN A 79 -15.38 7.80 17.99
N GLY A 80 -15.47 6.49 18.26
CA GLY A 80 -16.73 5.77 18.44
C GLY A 80 -17.41 5.30 17.15
N GLY A 81 -16.73 5.39 16.02
CA GLY A 81 -17.21 4.85 14.76
C GLY A 81 -17.13 3.33 14.70
N LEU A 82 -18.14 2.67 14.12
CA LEU A 82 -18.12 1.23 13.92
C LEU A 82 -17.27 0.87 12.70
N ALA A 83 -16.53 -0.23 12.78
CA ALA A 83 -15.71 -0.73 11.67
C ALA A 83 -16.54 -0.97 10.38
N GLU A 84 -17.77 -1.47 10.54
CA GLU A 84 -18.68 -1.76 9.43
C GLU A 84 -19.16 -0.51 8.68
N THR A 85 -19.28 0.63 9.36
CA THR A 85 -19.73 1.89 8.76
C THR A 85 -18.57 2.82 8.39
N ASN A 86 -17.33 2.36 8.57
CA ASN A 86 -16.14 3.16 8.38
C ASN A 86 -15.94 3.51 6.89
N PRO A 87 -16.07 4.79 6.48
CA PRO A 87 -15.98 5.17 5.07
C PRO A 87 -14.56 4.97 4.50
N PHE A 88 -13.55 4.97 5.36
CA PHE A 88 -12.16 4.73 4.98
C PHE A 88 -11.87 3.24 4.77
N ALA A 89 -12.67 2.34 5.36
CA ALA A 89 -12.55 0.89 5.24
C ALA A 89 -13.23 0.29 4.00
N SER A 90 -13.96 1.10 3.24
CA SER A 90 -14.67 0.66 2.03
C SER A 90 -13.77 -0.06 1.01
N GLY A 91 -14.33 -1.09 0.37
CA GLY A 91 -13.67 -1.85 -0.70
C GLY A 91 -13.20 -0.97 -1.85
N ALA A 92 -13.95 0.09 -2.18
CA ALA A 92 -13.57 1.06 -3.22
C ALA A 92 -12.24 1.75 -2.91
N ILE A 93 -11.98 2.07 -1.63
CA ILE A 93 -10.70 2.67 -1.19
C ILE A 93 -9.55 1.68 -1.39
N ARG A 94 -9.78 0.40 -1.08
CA ARG A 94 -8.78 -0.66 -1.27
C ARG A 94 -8.44 -0.87 -2.74
N VAL A 95 -9.43 -0.83 -3.62
CA VAL A 95 -9.24 -0.92 -5.08
C VAL A 95 -8.45 0.27 -5.58
N PHE A 96 -8.85 1.50 -5.21
CA PHE A 96 -8.13 2.72 -5.57
C PHE A 96 -6.65 2.69 -5.14
N LEU A 97 -6.36 2.34 -3.89
CA LEU A 97 -4.98 2.26 -3.41
C LEU A 97 -4.15 1.21 -4.18
N ARG A 98 -4.76 0.09 -4.59
CA ARG A 98 -4.11 -0.92 -5.43
C ARG A 98 -3.79 -0.37 -6.82
N GLU A 99 -4.74 0.30 -7.46
CA GLU A 99 -4.53 0.91 -8.78
C GLU A 99 -3.43 1.99 -8.74
N VAL A 100 -3.40 2.82 -7.70
CA VAL A 100 -2.34 3.81 -7.50
C VAL A 100 -0.98 3.13 -7.31
N ARG A 101 -0.92 2.04 -6.52
CA ARG A 101 0.30 1.25 -6.35
C ARG A 101 0.82 0.72 -7.68
N ASP A 102 -0.07 0.08 -8.45
CA ASP A 102 0.29 -0.61 -9.68
C ASP A 102 0.68 0.39 -10.78
N SER A 103 -0.04 1.50 -10.90
CA SER A 103 0.30 2.57 -11.85
C SER A 103 1.64 3.23 -11.52
N GLN A 104 1.92 3.54 -10.25
CA GLN A 104 3.21 4.10 -9.85
C GLN A 104 4.37 3.10 -10.00
N ALA A 105 4.15 1.82 -9.72
CA ALA A 105 5.17 0.79 -9.91
C ALA A 105 5.55 0.63 -11.38
N LYS A 106 4.55 0.60 -12.28
CA LYS A 106 4.75 0.58 -13.73
C LYS A 106 5.49 1.84 -14.21
N ALA A 107 5.05 3.01 -13.76
CA ALA A 107 5.66 4.28 -14.16
C ALA A 107 7.15 4.38 -13.77
N ARG A 108 7.55 3.78 -12.65
CA ARG A 108 8.96 3.72 -12.18
C ARG A 108 9.77 2.56 -12.77
N GLY A 109 9.15 1.69 -13.57
CA GLY A 109 9.86 0.54 -14.16
C GLY A 109 10.25 -0.55 -13.17
N ILE A 110 9.66 -0.58 -11.97
CA ILE A 110 9.97 -1.61 -10.98
C ILE A 110 9.28 -2.91 -11.44
N PRO A 111 10.03 -3.94 -11.88
CA PRO A 111 9.41 -5.20 -12.29
C PRO A 111 8.77 -5.82 -11.04
N TYR A 112 7.51 -6.23 -11.14
CA TYR A 112 6.82 -6.94 -10.07
C TYR A 112 7.39 -8.36 -9.94
N LYS A 113 8.61 -8.51 -9.41
CA LYS A 113 9.09 -9.80 -8.93
C LYS A 113 8.37 -10.08 -7.61
N LYS A 114 7.32 -10.92 -7.65
CA LYS A 114 6.81 -11.56 -6.44
C LYS A 114 7.99 -12.23 -5.74
N LYS A 115 8.49 -11.66 -4.65
CA LYS A 115 9.38 -12.37 -3.72
C LYS A 115 8.55 -13.54 -3.17
N LYS A 116 8.71 -14.72 -3.78
CA LYS A 116 8.19 -15.98 -3.26
C LYS A 116 8.88 -16.18 -1.91
N LYS A 117 8.16 -15.91 -0.81
CA LYS A 117 8.67 -16.14 0.55
C LYS A 117 8.96 -17.65 0.65
N LYS A 118 10.23 -18.06 0.55
CA LYS A 118 10.64 -19.41 0.91
C LYS A 118 10.22 -19.60 2.37
N ARG A 119 9.21 -20.44 2.61
CA ARG A 119 8.98 -21.03 3.93
C ARG A 119 10.26 -21.81 4.25
N ILE A 120 11.12 -21.25 5.09
CA ILE A 120 12.16 -22.04 5.75
C ILE A 120 11.40 -22.87 6.78
N ASN A 121 11.10 -24.12 6.44
CA ASN A 121 10.71 -25.11 7.43
C ASN A 121 11.90 -25.27 8.37
N GLN A 122 11.77 -24.78 9.60
CA GLN A 122 12.60 -25.27 10.71
C GLN A 122 12.21 -26.73 10.96
N MET A 123 12.96 -27.66 10.38
CA MET A 123 13.02 -29.01 10.93
C MET A 123 14.01 -28.97 12.10
N LYS A 124 13.42 -28.96 13.28
CA LYS A 124 14.06 -29.09 14.58
C LYS A 124 14.68 -30.50 14.63
N ALA A 125 16.00 -30.60 14.48
CA ALA A 125 16.72 -31.85 14.74
C ALA A 125 16.84 -32.01 16.27
N THR A 126 15.95 -32.81 16.84
CA THR A 126 16.10 -33.38 18.18
C THR A 126 17.07 -34.55 18.06
N THR A 127 18.33 -34.33 18.41
CA THR A 127 19.26 -35.39 18.80
C THR A 127 18.91 -35.81 20.21
N ASP A 128 18.30 -36.99 20.36
CA ASP A 128 18.24 -37.71 21.62
C ASP A 128 18.73 -39.14 21.41
N ASP A 129 19.36 -39.62 22.47
CA ASP A 129 20.31 -40.69 22.65
C ASP A 129 19.70 -42.10 22.56
N SER A 130 20.49 -43.09 22.09
CA SER A 130 20.60 -44.44 22.71
C SER A 130 21.30 -45.46 21.79
N SER A 131 22.58 -45.70 22.08
CA SER A 131 23.18 -46.98 22.48
C SER A 131 22.93 -48.30 21.69
N SER A 132 24.07 -48.88 21.27
CA SER A 132 24.48 -50.30 21.37
C SER A 132 24.16 -51.33 20.26
N LYS A 133 25.21 -51.83 19.57
CA LYS A 133 25.74 -53.22 19.67
C LYS A 133 26.83 -53.56 18.62
N PHE A 134 28.05 -53.78 19.13
CA PHE A 134 29.10 -54.80 18.83
C PHE A 134 29.58 -55.18 17.39
N PRO A 135 30.85 -55.66 17.26
CA PRO A 135 31.69 -55.57 16.06
C PRO A 135 31.88 -56.89 15.29
N MET A 136 32.45 -56.84 14.08
CA MET A 136 33.02 -58.01 13.41
C MET A 136 34.25 -57.68 12.53
N GLN A 137 35.18 -58.64 12.52
CA GLN A 137 36.60 -58.65 12.18
C GLN A 137 36.95 -58.50 10.69
N THR A 138 38.22 -58.13 10.41
CA THR A 138 39.19 -58.73 9.44
C THR A 138 40.42 -57.80 9.39
N ALA A 139 41.69 -58.20 9.35
CA ALA A 139 42.42 -59.48 9.29
C ALA A 139 43.79 -59.27 9.96
#